data_AF-A0A0Q9L1U7-F1
#
_entry.id   AF-A0A0Q9L1U7-F1
#
_cell.length_a   1.000
_cell.length_b   1.000
_cell.length_c   1.000
_cell.angle_alpha   90.00
_cell.angle_beta   90.00
_cell.angle_gamma   90.00
#
_symmetry.space_group_name_H-M   'P 1'
#
loop_
_entity.id
_entity.type
_entity.pdbx_description
1 polymer ?
#
loop_
_entity_poly.entity_id
_entity_poly.type
_entity_poly.pdbx_seq_one_letter_code
_entity_poly.pdbx_strand_id
1 'polypeptide(L)'
;MTRDLASNAKAALRPSLLAARRETASSRDRDADDRALATQVLSVVTRLGLREGDTVAAYEALRTEPPTSATIDTLVAHGIRVIVPITLPDNDLDWCDARDTHRMPLGPDTISSAGLVLTPGLAVDLVGTRLGRGGGSYDRALLRRSPDARVLVVLHPGEIHPVRLPADELDQPVDGALTVAGVTEF
;
A
#
# COMPACT_ATOMS: atom_id res chain seq x y z
N MET A 1 20.69 -5.53 18.87
CA MET A 1 20.26 -6.92 19.16
C MET A 1 18.84 -7.20 18.70
N THR A 2 17.77 -6.62 19.28
CA THR A 2 16.38 -6.91 18.87
C THR A 2 16.07 -6.46 17.42
N ARG A 3 16.54 -5.26 17.01
CA ARG A 3 16.38 -4.76 15.65
C ARG A 3 17.07 -5.64 14.60
N ASP A 4 18.31 -6.07 14.87
CA ASP A 4 19.06 -6.93 13.94
C ASP A 4 18.41 -8.31 13.77
N LEU A 5 17.85 -8.85 14.86
CA LEU A 5 17.09 -10.10 14.82
C LEU A 5 15.81 -9.98 13.97
N ALA A 6 15.04 -8.90 14.15
CA ALA A 6 13.84 -8.63 13.35
C ALA A 6 14.21 -8.46 11.86
N SER A 7 15.25 -7.67 11.56
CA SER A 7 15.73 -7.47 10.19
C SER A 7 16.14 -8.79 9.50
N ASN A 8 16.90 -9.64 10.21
CA ASN A 8 17.33 -10.94 9.71
C ASN A 8 16.13 -11.88 9.49
N ALA A 9 15.17 -11.91 10.42
CA ALA A 9 13.96 -12.72 10.28
C ALA A 9 13.09 -12.26 9.10
N LYS A 10 12.90 -10.94 8.91
CA LYS A 10 12.23 -10.39 7.73
C LYS A 10 12.96 -10.78 6.44
N ALA A 11 14.28 -10.68 6.41
CA ALA A 11 15.08 -11.05 5.26
C ALA A 11 14.94 -12.54 4.89
N ALA A 12 14.82 -13.42 5.89
CA ALA A 12 14.61 -14.85 5.69
C ALA A 12 13.20 -15.19 5.13
N LEU A 13 12.17 -14.39 5.45
CA LEU A 13 10.79 -14.61 4.97
C LEU A 13 10.54 -14.09 3.54
N ARG A 14 11.22 -13.02 3.13
CA ARG A 14 10.95 -12.38 1.82
C ARG A 14 11.06 -13.33 0.62
N PRO A 15 12.08 -14.23 0.51
CA PRO A 15 12.21 -15.11 -0.65
C PRO A 15 11.00 -16.02 -0.85
N SER A 16 10.48 -16.65 0.20
CA SER A 16 9.32 -17.56 0.10
C SER A 16 8.04 -16.80 -0.28
N LEU A 17 7.81 -15.63 0.33
CA LEU A 17 6.66 -14.78 0.00
C LEU A 17 6.72 -14.24 -1.44
N LEU A 18 7.91 -13.86 -1.91
CA LEU A 18 8.10 -13.43 -3.29
C LEU A 18 7.89 -14.57 -4.29
N ALA A 19 8.28 -15.80 -3.95
CA ALA A 19 8.02 -16.98 -4.77
C ALA A 19 6.51 -17.25 -4.86
N ALA A 20 5.82 -17.34 -3.72
CA ALA A 20 4.38 -17.53 -3.65
C ALA A 20 3.61 -16.42 -4.42
N ARG A 21 4.03 -15.15 -4.27
CA ARG A 21 3.44 -14.04 -5.03
C ARG A 21 3.59 -14.20 -6.53
N ARG A 22 4.71 -14.71 -7.04
CA ARG A 22 4.90 -14.93 -8.49
C ARG A 22 3.94 -15.99 -9.00
N GLU A 23 3.74 -17.07 -8.25
CA GLU A 23 2.79 -18.13 -8.57
C GLU A 23 1.35 -17.60 -8.57
N THR A 24 0.96 -16.88 -7.52
CA THR A 24 -0.34 -16.20 -7.44
C THR A 24 -0.53 -15.25 -8.62
N ALA A 25 0.39 -14.32 -8.86
CA ALA A 25 0.26 -13.36 -9.96
C ALA A 25 0.17 -14.03 -11.34
N SER A 26 0.79 -15.20 -11.52
CA SER A 26 0.75 -15.92 -12.81
C SER A 26 -0.57 -16.65 -13.07
N SER A 27 -1.34 -16.95 -12.01
CA SER A 27 -2.60 -17.68 -12.10
C SER A 27 -3.83 -16.77 -12.09
N ARG A 28 -3.65 -15.46 -11.85
CA ARG A 28 -4.72 -14.49 -11.72
C ARG A 28 -4.95 -13.70 -13.00
N ASP A 29 -6.19 -13.30 -13.21
CA ASP A 29 -6.56 -12.32 -14.23
C ASP A 29 -6.31 -10.91 -13.67
N ARG A 30 -5.19 -10.31 -14.09
CA ARG A 30 -4.77 -8.98 -13.62
C ARG A 30 -5.80 -7.90 -13.94
N ASP A 31 -6.46 -7.95 -15.10
CA ASP A 31 -7.41 -6.91 -15.49
C ASP A 31 -8.72 -7.03 -14.71
N ALA A 32 -9.17 -8.27 -14.46
CA ALA A 32 -10.31 -8.50 -13.57
C ALA A 32 -10.02 -8.07 -12.13
N ASP A 33 -8.82 -8.34 -11.63
CA ASP A 33 -8.40 -7.94 -10.29
C ASP A 33 -8.32 -6.43 -10.13
N ASP A 34 -7.81 -5.71 -11.12
CA ASP A 34 -7.70 -4.25 -11.06
C ASP A 34 -9.10 -3.60 -10.98
N ARG A 35 -10.05 -4.08 -11.78
CA ARG A 35 -11.46 -3.64 -11.72
C ARG A 35 -12.12 -4.01 -10.39
N ALA A 36 -11.82 -5.18 -9.85
CA ALA A 36 -12.36 -5.60 -8.56
C ALA A 36 -11.80 -4.71 -7.43
N LEU A 37 -10.50 -4.43 -7.41
CA LEU A 37 -9.87 -3.52 -6.45
C LEU A 37 -10.43 -2.09 -6.57
N ALA A 38 -10.66 -1.60 -7.80
CA ALA A 38 -11.31 -0.31 -8.02
C ALA A 38 -12.74 -0.27 -7.42
N THR A 39 -13.49 -1.36 -7.52
CA THR A 39 -14.81 -1.47 -6.88
C THR A 39 -14.69 -1.45 -5.35
N GLN A 40 -13.73 -2.20 -4.80
CA GLN A 40 -13.52 -2.26 -3.35
C GLN A 40 -13.04 -0.91 -2.78
N VAL A 41 -12.17 -0.19 -3.49
CA VAL A 41 -11.67 1.12 -3.02
C VAL A 41 -12.80 2.15 -2.94
N LEU A 42 -13.75 2.14 -3.88
CA LEU A 42 -14.90 3.05 -3.83
C LEU A 42 -15.77 2.80 -2.60
N SER A 43 -15.97 1.53 -2.22
CA SER A 43 -16.63 1.17 -0.97
C SER A 43 -15.88 1.71 0.24
N VAL A 44 -14.54 1.64 0.24
CA VAL A 44 -13.70 2.22 1.30
C VAL A 44 -13.85 3.73 1.38
N VAL A 45 -13.67 4.45 0.27
CA VAL A 45 -13.80 5.91 0.19
C VAL A 45 -15.18 6.36 0.68
N THR A 46 -16.24 5.67 0.26
CA THR A 46 -17.61 5.94 0.71
C THR A 46 -17.77 5.74 2.22
N ARG A 47 -17.26 4.62 2.77
CA ARG A 47 -17.32 4.34 4.22
C ARG A 47 -16.54 5.35 5.05
N LEU A 48 -15.38 5.80 4.56
CA LEU A 48 -14.55 6.83 5.19
C LEU A 48 -15.14 8.24 5.02
N GLY A 49 -16.17 8.40 4.17
CA GLY A 49 -16.81 9.69 3.93
C GLY A 49 -15.95 10.66 3.12
N LEU A 50 -14.94 10.16 2.40
CA LEU A 50 -14.09 10.96 1.52
C LEU A 50 -14.88 11.47 0.32
N ARG A 51 -14.65 12.73 -0.05
CA ARG A 51 -15.42 13.50 -1.04
C ARG A 51 -14.52 14.07 -2.11
N GLU A 52 -15.12 14.60 -3.17
CA GLU A 52 -14.40 15.37 -4.18
C GLU A 52 -13.48 16.42 -3.55
N GLY A 53 -12.22 16.44 -4.00
CA GLY A 53 -11.15 17.29 -3.46
C GLY A 53 -10.31 16.63 -2.35
N ASP A 54 -10.81 15.59 -1.68
CA ASP A 54 -10.02 14.83 -0.70
C ASP A 54 -8.89 14.06 -1.38
N THR A 55 -7.85 13.73 -0.61
CA THR A 55 -6.64 13.11 -1.14
C THR A 55 -6.51 11.64 -0.71
N VAL A 56 -6.10 10.80 -1.66
CA VAL A 56 -5.68 9.40 -1.44
C VAL A 56 -4.25 9.24 -1.91
N ALA A 57 -3.39 8.67 -1.07
CA ALA A 57 -2.07 8.21 -1.48
C ALA A 57 -2.18 6.78 -1.99
N ALA A 58 -1.74 6.51 -3.21
CA ALA A 58 -1.74 5.18 -3.82
C ALA A 58 -0.38 4.86 -4.44
N TYR A 59 -0.10 3.58 -4.64
CA TYR A 59 1.13 3.15 -5.33
C TYR A 59 0.84 2.74 -6.76
N GLU A 60 1.83 2.90 -7.63
CA GLU A 60 1.81 2.35 -8.98
C GLU A 60 2.37 0.93 -8.94
N ALA A 61 1.51 -0.05 -9.24
CA ALA A 61 1.84 -1.47 -9.02
C ALA A 61 2.91 -2.01 -9.97
N LEU A 62 3.87 -2.73 -9.42
CA LEU A 62 4.79 -3.55 -10.21
C LEU A 62 4.07 -4.77 -10.81
N ARG A 63 4.73 -5.42 -11.77
CA ARG A 63 4.17 -6.57 -12.53
C ARG A 63 3.55 -7.67 -11.68
N THR A 64 4.12 -7.98 -10.51
CA THR A 64 3.66 -9.06 -9.63
C THR A 64 2.81 -8.59 -8.47
N GLU A 65 2.67 -7.28 -8.28
CA GLU A 65 1.84 -6.70 -7.23
C GLU A 65 0.37 -6.69 -7.66
N PRO A 66 -0.57 -6.61 -6.70
CA PRO A 66 -1.96 -6.30 -7.02
C PRO A 66 -2.02 -5.03 -7.86
N PRO A 67 -2.68 -5.06 -9.03
CA PRO A 67 -2.76 -3.91 -9.92
C PRO A 67 -3.58 -2.79 -9.28
N THR A 68 -3.20 -1.54 -9.56
CA THR A 68 -3.84 -0.35 -8.98
C THR A 68 -4.18 0.71 -10.03
N SER A 69 -3.97 0.45 -11.32
CA SER A 69 -4.24 1.42 -12.40
C SER A 69 -5.71 1.82 -12.44
N ALA A 70 -6.63 0.85 -12.53
CA ALA A 70 -8.06 1.11 -12.53
C ALA A 70 -8.52 1.69 -11.18
N THR A 71 -7.85 1.32 -10.08
CA THR A 71 -8.09 1.90 -8.75
C THR A 71 -7.80 3.41 -8.76
N ILE A 72 -6.63 3.81 -9.26
CA ILE A 72 -6.21 5.22 -9.38
C ILE A 72 -7.16 5.98 -10.32
N ASP A 73 -7.43 5.45 -11.51
CA ASP A 73 -8.30 6.08 -12.51
C ASP A 73 -9.72 6.30 -11.97
N THR A 74 -10.24 5.30 -11.24
CA THR A 74 -11.58 5.36 -10.65
C THR A 74 -11.67 6.42 -9.58
N LEU A 75 -10.68 6.52 -8.68
CA LEU A 75 -10.63 7.58 -7.66
C LEU A 75 -10.59 8.97 -8.32
N VAL A 76 -9.72 9.15 -9.32
CA VAL A 76 -9.61 10.40 -10.08
C VAL A 76 -10.94 10.75 -10.76
N ALA A 77 -11.63 9.78 -11.36
CA ALA A 77 -12.93 9.99 -11.99
C ALA A 77 -14.03 10.40 -11.00
N HIS A 78 -13.88 10.07 -9.71
CA HIS A 78 -14.77 10.50 -8.61
C HIS A 78 -14.36 11.84 -7.98
N GLY A 79 -13.42 12.57 -8.60
CA GLY A 79 -12.96 13.86 -8.10
C GLY A 79 -12.04 13.78 -6.89
N ILE A 80 -11.60 12.57 -6.50
CA ILE A 80 -10.59 12.36 -5.47
C ILE A 80 -9.22 12.69 -6.06
N ARG A 81 -8.44 13.49 -5.34
CA ARG A 81 -7.03 13.72 -5.70
C ARG A 81 -6.22 12.47 -5.35
N VAL A 82 -5.50 11.92 -6.32
CA VAL A 82 -4.60 10.79 -6.07
C VAL A 82 -3.15 11.24 -6.19
N ILE A 83 -2.37 11.00 -5.15
CA ILE A 83 -0.91 11.17 -5.18
C ILE A 83 -0.22 9.81 -5.26
N VAL A 84 0.85 9.74 -6.06
CA VAL A 84 1.65 8.52 -6.29
C VAL A 84 3.11 8.76 -5.93
N PRO A 85 3.85 7.73 -5.49
CA PRO A 85 5.20 7.92 -4.96
C PRO A 85 6.23 8.21 -6.05
N ILE A 86 7.20 9.05 -5.70
CA ILE A 86 8.50 9.16 -6.37
C ILE A 86 9.55 8.64 -5.39
N THR A 87 10.22 7.55 -5.75
CA THR A 87 11.28 7.00 -4.90
C THR A 87 12.54 7.86 -5.00
N LEU A 88 12.99 8.40 -3.87
CA LEU A 88 14.20 9.21 -3.75
C LEU A 88 15.47 8.33 -3.66
N PRO A 89 16.67 8.90 -3.87
CA PRO A 89 17.93 8.14 -3.81
C PRO A 89 18.21 7.45 -2.47
N ASP A 90 17.68 7.97 -1.37
CA ASP A 90 17.77 7.38 -0.02
C ASP A 90 16.64 6.36 0.27
N ASN A 91 15.86 6.01 -0.74
CA ASN A 91 14.65 5.20 -0.70
C ASN A 91 13.48 5.85 0.06
N ASP A 92 13.55 7.10 0.53
CA ASP A 92 12.35 7.78 1.03
C ASP A 92 11.40 8.11 -0.14
N LEU A 93 10.18 8.56 0.18
CA LEU A 93 9.17 8.87 -0.82
C LEU A 93 8.89 10.37 -0.86
N ASP A 94 8.99 10.91 -2.06
CA ASP A 94 8.28 12.12 -2.47
C ASP A 94 6.98 11.71 -3.19
N TRP A 95 6.17 12.68 -3.58
CA TRP A 95 4.85 12.47 -4.16
C TRP A 95 4.65 13.36 -5.37
N CYS A 96 3.91 12.88 -6.37
CA CYS A 96 3.34 13.73 -7.41
C CYS A 96 1.87 13.40 -7.60
N ASP A 97 1.12 14.31 -8.23
CA ASP A 97 -0.25 14.03 -8.64
C ASP A 97 -0.25 12.92 -9.71
N ALA A 98 -1.14 11.93 -9.56
CA ALA A 98 -1.24 10.80 -10.49
C ALA A 98 -1.56 11.22 -11.94
N ARG A 99 -2.20 12.38 -12.10
CA ARG A 99 -2.52 12.98 -13.40
C ARG A 99 -1.36 13.79 -14.00
N ASP A 100 -0.32 14.07 -13.23
CA ASP A 100 0.80 14.87 -13.70
C ASP A 100 1.81 13.99 -14.46
N THR A 101 1.78 14.10 -15.78
CA THR A 101 2.69 13.38 -16.68
C THR A 101 4.16 13.81 -16.51
N HIS A 102 4.41 15.01 -15.98
CA HIS A 102 5.77 15.49 -15.71
C HIS A 102 6.31 15.02 -14.36
N ARG A 103 5.46 14.43 -13.51
CA ARG A 103 5.79 13.94 -12.17
C ARG A 103 6.51 14.99 -11.32
N MET A 104 5.97 16.21 -11.28
CA MET A 104 6.53 17.28 -10.46
C MET A 104 6.43 16.92 -8.98
N PRO A 105 7.57 16.91 -8.25
CA PRO A 105 7.57 16.60 -6.82
C PRO A 105 6.77 17.64 -6.03
N LEU A 106 5.95 17.15 -5.10
CA LEU A 106 5.11 17.95 -4.22
C LEU A 106 5.72 18.08 -2.81
N GLY A 107 6.72 17.26 -2.49
CA GLY A 107 7.40 17.17 -1.21
C GLY A 107 6.99 15.92 -0.42
N PRO A 108 7.89 15.32 0.37
CA PRO A 108 7.61 14.12 1.19
C PRO A 108 6.43 14.28 2.15
N ASP A 109 6.18 15.49 2.64
CA ASP A 109 5.10 15.79 3.59
C ASP A 109 3.70 15.79 2.94
N THR A 110 3.60 15.69 1.62
CA THR A 110 2.31 15.71 0.89
C THR A 110 1.37 14.59 1.34
N ILE A 111 1.90 13.44 1.77
CA ILE A 111 1.11 12.33 2.33
C ILE A 111 0.29 12.75 3.56
N SER A 112 0.67 13.81 4.27
CA SER A 112 -0.10 14.36 5.40
C SER A 112 -1.50 14.84 5.00
N SER A 113 -1.72 15.14 3.72
CA SER A 113 -3.03 15.54 3.19
C SER A 113 -3.96 14.36 2.87
N ALA A 114 -3.45 13.13 2.85
CA ALA A 114 -4.22 11.97 2.45
C ALA A 114 -5.11 11.46 3.59
N GLY A 115 -6.42 11.29 3.32
CA GLY A 115 -7.36 10.64 4.24
C GLY A 115 -7.34 9.10 4.16
N LEU A 116 -6.79 8.57 3.07
CA LEU A 116 -6.53 7.14 2.87
C LEU A 116 -5.16 6.95 2.23
N VAL A 117 -4.39 5.99 2.75
CA VAL A 117 -3.09 5.58 2.21
C VAL A 117 -3.16 4.11 1.82
N LEU A 118 -3.02 3.82 0.54
CA LEU A 118 -2.89 2.47 -0.01
C LEU A 118 -1.41 2.14 -0.18
N THR A 119 -0.92 1.20 0.62
CA THR A 119 0.48 0.79 0.64
C THR A 119 0.68 -0.55 -0.08
N PRO A 120 1.83 -0.78 -0.74
CA PRO A 120 2.23 -2.11 -1.15
C PRO A 120 2.80 -2.88 0.06
N GLY A 121 2.66 -4.20 0.03
CA GLY A 121 3.28 -5.13 0.99
C GLY A 121 3.37 -6.51 0.37
N LEU A 122 4.19 -7.41 0.93
CA LEU A 122 4.27 -8.84 0.58
C LEU A 122 3.35 -9.69 1.46
N ALA A 123 3.17 -9.26 2.70
CA ALA A 123 2.28 -9.88 3.65
C ALA A 123 1.88 -8.87 4.74
N VAL A 124 0.80 -9.18 5.44
CA VAL A 124 0.42 -8.51 6.69
C VAL A 124 -0.11 -9.54 7.68
N ASP A 125 0.20 -9.40 8.95
CA ASP A 125 -0.40 -10.26 9.98
C ASP A 125 -1.71 -9.68 10.55
N LEU A 126 -2.36 -10.44 11.43
CA LEU A 126 -3.64 -10.08 12.04
C LEU A 126 -3.56 -8.95 13.08
N VAL A 127 -2.39 -8.34 13.26
CA VAL A 127 -2.21 -7.16 14.14
C VAL A 127 -1.66 -5.96 13.39
N GLY A 128 -1.70 -5.99 12.05
CA GLY A 128 -1.30 -4.88 11.19
C GLY A 128 0.20 -4.79 10.92
N THR A 129 1.01 -5.77 11.32
CA THR A 129 2.45 -5.78 10.96
C THR A 129 2.57 -6.04 9.47
N ARG A 130 3.09 -5.08 8.71
CA ARG A 130 3.27 -5.18 7.27
C ARG A 130 4.70 -5.57 6.92
N LEU A 131 4.88 -6.59 6.08
CA LEU A 131 6.19 -6.94 5.53
C LEU A 131 6.34 -6.43 4.09
N GLY A 132 7.18 -5.42 3.88
CA GLY A 132 7.55 -4.92 2.56
C GLY A 132 8.77 -5.61 1.92
N ARG A 133 9.23 -5.07 0.78
CA ARG A 133 10.40 -5.58 0.04
C ARG A 133 11.76 -5.25 0.67
N GLY A 134 11.81 -4.35 1.66
CA GLY A 134 13.02 -4.10 2.47
C GLY A 134 13.64 -2.70 2.39
N GLY A 135 13.13 -1.78 1.55
CA GLY A 135 13.65 -0.40 1.45
C GLY A 135 13.20 0.56 2.57
N GLY A 136 12.23 0.17 3.38
CA GLY A 136 11.66 1.00 4.46
C GLY A 136 10.99 2.29 3.99
N SER A 137 10.72 2.43 2.68
CA SER A 137 10.19 3.65 2.07
C SER A 137 8.84 4.06 2.66
N TYR A 138 7.92 3.10 2.73
CA TYR A 138 6.59 3.34 3.30
C TYR A 138 6.65 3.52 4.82
N ASP A 139 7.56 2.86 5.52
CA ASP A 139 7.70 3.03 6.97
C ASP A 139 8.14 4.46 7.31
N ARG A 140 9.05 5.04 6.53
CA ARG A 140 9.41 6.47 6.65
C ARG A 140 8.30 7.41 6.20
N ALA A 141 7.66 7.14 5.07
CA ALA A 141 6.57 7.99 4.57
C ALA A 141 5.36 8.03 5.53
N LEU A 142 5.00 6.89 6.13
CA LEU A 142 3.88 6.77 7.06
C LEU A 142 4.10 7.51 8.39
N LEU A 143 5.33 7.93 8.72
CA LEU A 143 5.57 8.84 9.85
C LEU A 143 5.04 10.26 9.59
N ARG A 144 4.82 10.63 8.32
CA ARG A 144 4.34 11.95 7.89
C ARG A 144 2.85 11.97 7.54
N ARG A 145 2.14 10.84 7.70
CA ARG A 145 0.71 10.75 7.37
C ARG A 145 -0.14 11.59 8.32
N SER A 146 -1.35 11.96 7.90
CA SER A 146 -2.34 12.48 8.85
C SER A 146 -2.64 11.42 9.93
N PRO A 147 -2.72 11.79 11.22
CA PRO A 147 -3.09 10.85 12.27
C PRO A 147 -4.48 10.22 12.07
N ASP A 148 -5.37 10.90 11.33
CA ASP A 148 -6.72 10.41 11.01
C ASP A 148 -6.76 9.60 9.69
N ALA A 149 -5.63 9.50 8.97
CA ALA A 149 -5.57 8.77 7.72
C ALA A 149 -5.74 7.26 7.95
N ARG A 150 -6.65 6.64 7.20
CA ARG A 150 -6.74 5.17 7.14
C ARG A 150 -5.58 4.63 6.31
N VAL A 151 -4.86 3.61 6.80
CA VAL A 151 -3.77 2.96 6.09
C VAL A 151 -4.15 1.52 5.77
N LEU A 152 -4.29 1.20 4.49
CA LEU A 152 -4.56 -0.16 4.02
C LEU A 152 -3.38 -0.67 3.22
N VAL A 153 -2.98 -1.92 3.45
CA VAL A 153 -2.06 -2.63 2.56
C VAL A 153 -2.85 -3.35 1.47
N VAL A 154 -2.48 -3.16 0.21
CA VAL A 154 -3.12 -3.86 -0.91
C VAL A 154 -2.41 -5.17 -1.17
N LEU A 155 -3.15 -6.27 -1.14
CA LEU A 155 -2.62 -7.63 -1.22
C LEU A 155 -3.43 -8.50 -2.19
N HIS A 156 -2.78 -9.53 -2.73
CA HIS A 156 -3.47 -10.64 -3.37
C HIS A 156 -4.17 -11.49 -2.30
N PRO A 157 -5.25 -12.20 -2.64
CA PRO A 157 -5.83 -13.20 -1.74
C PRO A 157 -4.79 -14.22 -1.27
N GLY A 158 -4.80 -14.53 0.02
CA GLY A 158 -3.86 -15.47 0.65
C GLY A 158 -2.55 -14.87 1.18
N GLU A 159 -2.33 -13.56 1.02
CA GLU A 159 -1.12 -12.88 1.53
C GLU A 159 -1.30 -12.28 2.93
N ILE A 160 -2.47 -12.46 3.54
CA ILE A 160 -2.66 -12.22 4.98
C ILE A 160 -2.00 -13.39 5.74
N HIS A 161 -0.97 -13.08 6.50
CA HIS A 161 -0.16 -14.06 7.22
C HIS A 161 -0.85 -14.46 8.54
N PRO A 162 -1.05 -15.77 8.79
CA PRO A 162 -1.82 -16.22 9.96
C PRO A 162 -1.05 -16.10 11.29
N VAL A 163 0.27 -15.95 11.21
CA VAL A 163 1.16 -15.82 12.39
C VAL A 163 1.77 -14.43 12.40
N ARG A 164 2.10 -13.91 13.59
CA ARG A 164 2.79 -12.63 13.73
C ARG A 164 4.06 -12.57 12.88
N LEU A 165 4.21 -11.48 12.14
CA LEU A 165 5.41 -11.20 11.36
C LEU A 165 6.49 -10.59 12.26
N PRO A 166 7.78 -10.78 11.93
CA PRO A 166 8.85 -10.11 12.64
C PRO A 166 8.74 -8.59 12.43
N ALA A 167 8.81 -7.84 13.52
CA ALA A 167 8.69 -6.38 13.55
C ALA A 167 9.76 -5.75 14.44
N ASP A 168 10.05 -4.47 14.21
CA ASP A 168 10.85 -3.59 15.03
C ASP A 168 10.18 -2.20 15.16
N GLU A 169 10.77 -1.32 15.96
CA GLU A 169 10.20 -0.01 16.31
C GLU A 169 10.08 0.97 15.13
N LEU A 170 10.76 0.70 14.01
CA LEU A 170 10.69 1.55 12.82
C LEU A 170 9.51 1.16 11.91
N ASP A 171 8.98 -0.05 12.05
CA ASP A 171 7.85 -0.50 11.23
C ASP A 171 6.59 0.26 11.60
N GLN A 172 5.91 0.77 10.58
CA GLN A 172 4.62 1.40 10.77
C GLN A 172 3.50 0.37 10.55
N PRO A 173 2.60 0.17 11.55
CA PRO A 173 1.47 -0.72 11.37
C PRO A 173 0.51 -0.15 10.33
N VAL A 174 -0.22 -1.05 9.68
CA VAL A 174 -1.37 -0.71 8.85
C VAL A 174 -2.64 -1.12 9.57
N ASP A 175 -3.74 -0.49 9.19
CA ASP A 175 -5.00 -0.70 9.87
C ASP A 175 -5.87 -1.81 9.25
N GLY A 176 -5.48 -2.31 8.08
CA GLY A 176 -6.21 -3.35 7.38
C GLY A 176 -5.56 -3.77 6.07
N ALA A 177 -6.12 -4.81 5.46
CA ALA A 177 -5.75 -5.31 4.15
C ALA A 177 -6.89 -5.09 3.15
N LEU A 178 -6.58 -4.50 1.99
CA LEU A 178 -7.47 -4.45 0.83
C LEU A 178 -7.11 -5.56 -0.14
N THR A 179 -8.09 -6.40 -0.49
CA THR A 179 -7.96 -7.43 -1.53
C THR A 179 -9.15 -7.35 -2.48
N VAL A 180 -9.12 -8.13 -3.57
CA VAL A 180 -10.28 -8.24 -4.50
C VAL A 180 -11.55 -8.76 -3.81
N ALA A 181 -11.42 -9.47 -2.68
CA ALA A 181 -12.54 -10.01 -1.92
C ALA A 181 -13.14 -8.98 -0.94
N GLY A 182 -12.48 -7.83 -0.74
CA GLY A 182 -12.89 -6.79 0.19
C GLY A 182 -11.78 -6.40 1.18
N VAL A 183 -12.20 -5.72 2.24
CA VAL A 183 -11.32 -5.22 3.30
C VAL A 183 -11.39 -6.09 4.54
N THR A 184 -10.22 -6.43 5.08
CA THR A 184 -10.06 -7.01 6.42
C THR A 184 -9.45 -5.93 7.31
N GLU A 185 -10.16 -5.55 8.38
CA GLU A 185 -9.69 -4.56 9.36
C GLU A 185 -8.93 -5.26 10.51
N PHE A 186 -7.98 -4.57 11.15
CA PHE A 186 -7.22 -5.03 12.33
C PHE A 186 -7.40 -4.11 13.53
#